data_AF-A0A940KSC7-F1
#
_entry.id   AF-A0A940KSC7-F1
#
_cell.length_a   1.000
_cell.length_b   1.000
_cell.length_c   1.000
_cell.angle_alpha   90.00
_cell.angle_beta   90.00
_cell.angle_gamma   90.00
#
_symmetry.space_group_name_H-M   'P 1'
#
loop_
_entity.id
_entity.type
_entity.pdbx_description
1 polymer ?
#
loop_
_entity_poly.entity_id
_entity_poly.type
_entity_poly.pdbx_seq_one_letter_code
_entity_poly.pdbx_strand_id
1 'polypeptide(L)'
;IEQAIEKASAYVATKKPGLKIEVETRNISDIEKVVRIGKGKVFRIMLDNFTPAQITEAVKLIGEDFETEASGGINLENIEEYAKTGVDYVSVGALIHQAKSVDLSLKAVIS
;
A
#
# COMPACT_ATOMS: atom_id res chain seq x y z
N ILE A 1 4.70 -10.61 -12.66
CA ILE A 1 3.47 -10.11 -11.99
C ILE A 1 2.20 -10.68 -12.63
N GLU A 2 2.10 -10.73 -13.96
CA GLU A 2 0.86 -11.11 -14.66
C GLU A 2 0.33 -12.50 -14.29
N GLN A 3 1.17 -13.54 -14.36
CA GLN A 3 0.78 -14.89 -13.98
C GLN A 3 0.32 -15.01 -12.53
N ALA A 4 0.85 -14.16 -11.63
CA ALA A 4 0.45 -14.16 -10.23
C ALA A 4 -0.96 -13.58 -10.06
N ILE A 5 -1.26 -12.49 -10.78
CA ILE A 5 -2.61 -11.88 -10.80
C ILE A 5 -3.64 -12.88 -11.34
N GLU A 6 -3.34 -13.57 -12.45
CA GLU A 6 -4.27 -14.56 -13.01
C GLU A 6 -4.54 -15.72 -12.04
N LYS A 7 -3.47 -16.27 -11.44
CA LYS A 7 -3.60 -17.35 -10.46
C LYS A 7 -4.36 -16.91 -9.22
N ALA A 8 -4.07 -15.73 -8.70
CA ALA A 8 -4.75 -15.17 -7.53
C ALA A 8 -6.23 -14.92 -7.83
N SER A 9 -6.53 -14.29 -8.97
CA SER A 9 -7.91 -14.02 -9.40
C SER A 9 -8.72 -15.31 -9.57
N ALA A 10 -8.14 -16.34 -10.21
CA ALA A 10 -8.79 -17.63 -10.37
C ALA A 10 -9.03 -18.34 -9.02
N TYR A 11 -8.07 -18.26 -8.10
CA TYR A 11 -8.22 -18.79 -6.75
C TYR A 11 -9.33 -18.06 -5.99
N VAL A 12 -9.34 -16.72 -6.01
CA VAL A 12 -10.37 -15.91 -5.34
C VAL A 12 -11.75 -16.24 -5.91
N ALA A 13 -11.90 -16.28 -7.23
CA ALA A 13 -13.18 -16.58 -7.88
C ALA A 13 -13.77 -17.95 -7.47
N THR A 14 -12.92 -18.94 -7.16
CA THR A 14 -13.36 -20.32 -6.92
C THR A 14 -13.36 -20.73 -5.45
N LYS A 15 -12.45 -20.18 -4.64
CA LYS A 15 -12.22 -20.61 -3.25
C LYS A 15 -12.59 -19.57 -2.22
N LYS A 16 -12.47 -18.28 -2.54
CA LYS A 16 -12.77 -17.17 -1.61
C LYS A 16 -13.42 -15.99 -2.34
N PRO A 17 -14.64 -16.15 -2.89
CA PRO A 17 -15.30 -15.06 -3.61
C PRO A 17 -15.40 -13.80 -2.74
N GLY A 18 -15.04 -12.66 -3.32
CA GLY A 18 -15.06 -11.36 -2.63
C GLY A 18 -13.78 -11.00 -1.87
N LEU A 19 -12.79 -11.89 -1.77
CA LEU A 19 -11.48 -11.52 -1.23
C LEU A 19 -10.78 -10.53 -2.17
N LYS A 20 -10.46 -9.34 -1.67
CA LYS A 20 -9.76 -8.30 -2.42
C LYS A 20 -8.30 -8.70 -2.68
N ILE A 21 -7.82 -8.45 -3.90
CA ILE A 21 -6.43 -8.71 -4.31
C ILE A 21 -5.69 -7.39 -4.36
N GLU A 22 -4.56 -7.32 -3.68
CA GLU A 22 -3.62 -6.22 -3.73
C GLU A 22 -2.32 -6.68 -4.40
N VAL A 23 -1.68 -5.79 -5.15
CA VAL A 23 -0.43 -6.09 -5.86
C VAL A 23 0.63 -5.04 -5.53
N GLU A 24 1.77 -5.51 -5.04
CA GLU A 24 2.97 -4.70 -4.83
C GLU A 24 3.72 -4.49 -6.16
N THR A 25 4.08 -3.25 -6.45
CA THR A 25 4.83 -2.83 -7.63
C THR A 25 6.08 -2.05 -7.21
N ARG A 26 7.18 -2.24 -7.96
CA ARG A 26 8.50 -1.64 -7.61
C ARG A 26 9.05 -0.72 -8.70
N ASN A 27 8.36 -0.60 -9.82
CA ASN A 27 8.76 0.22 -10.97
C ASN A 27 7.56 0.44 -11.91
N ILE A 28 7.70 1.39 -12.83
CA ILE A 28 6.67 1.74 -13.82
C ILE A 28 6.28 0.55 -14.72
N SER A 29 7.23 -0.33 -15.09
CA SER A 29 6.92 -1.50 -15.92
C SER A 29 5.98 -2.48 -15.23
N ASP A 30 6.07 -2.63 -13.91
CA ASP A 30 5.12 -3.44 -13.14
C ASP A 30 3.74 -2.80 -13.11
N ILE A 31 3.67 -1.48 -12.92
CA ILE A 31 2.40 -0.72 -12.96
C ILE A 31 1.71 -0.92 -14.32
N GLU A 32 2.42 -0.76 -15.43
CA GLU A 32 1.86 -0.96 -16.78
C GLU A 32 1.27 -2.36 -16.97
N LYS A 33 1.93 -3.40 -16.45
CA LYS A 33 1.42 -4.77 -16.50
C LYS A 33 0.15 -4.92 -15.66
N VAL A 34 0.11 -4.34 -14.46
CA VAL A 34 -1.06 -4.40 -13.58
C VAL A 34 -2.24 -3.65 -14.19
N VAL A 35 -2.03 -2.45 -14.71
CA VAL A 35 -3.10 -1.66 -15.37
C VAL A 35 -3.68 -2.42 -16.57
N ARG A 36 -2.83 -3.10 -17.35
CA ARG A 36 -3.28 -3.85 -18.54
C ARG A 36 -4.19 -5.02 -18.23
N ILE A 37 -3.89 -5.81 -17.19
CA ILE A 37 -4.57 -7.08 -16.94
C ILE A 37 -5.37 -7.14 -15.63
N GLY A 38 -5.16 -6.16 -14.75
CA GLY A 38 -5.66 -6.14 -13.39
C GLY A 38 -7.08 -5.62 -13.27
N LYS A 39 -7.63 -4.93 -14.27
CA LYS A 39 -8.98 -4.35 -14.21
C LYS A 39 -10.02 -5.45 -13.95
N GLY A 40 -10.82 -5.26 -12.89
CA GLY A 40 -11.80 -6.25 -12.43
C GLY A 40 -11.22 -7.45 -11.65
N LYS A 41 -9.91 -7.51 -11.45
CA LYS A 41 -9.21 -8.58 -10.71
C LYS A 41 -8.46 -8.06 -9.49
N VAL A 42 -7.76 -6.95 -9.66
CA VAL A 42 -6.95 -6.28 -8.64
C VAL A 42 -7.75 -5.12 -8.10
N PHE A 43 -7.76 -5.00 -6.77
CA PHE A 43 -8.45 -3.95 -6.04
C PHE A 43 -7.52 -2.76 -5.75
N ARG A 44 -6.26 -3.03 -5.40
CA ARG A 44 -5.28 -2.02 -5.00
C ARG A 44 -3.90 -2.29 -5.55
N ILE A 45 -3.18 -1.21 -5.90
CA ILE A 45 -1.79 -1.22 -6.31
C ILE A 45 -0.96 -0.53 -5.23
N MET A 46 -0.04 -1.27 -4.61
CA MET A 46 0.94 -0.72 -3.69
C MET A 46 2.21 -0.31 -4.46
N LEU A 47 2.65 0.91 -4.21
CA LEU A 47 3.85 1.54 -4.76
C LEU A 47 4.97 1.41 -3.72
N ASP A 48 5.78 0.35 -3.84
CA ASP A 48 6.81 0.02 -2.85
C ASP A 48 8.12 0.78 -3.11
N ASN A 49 8.56 1.55 -2.11
CA ASN A 49 9.78 2.37 -2.10
C ASN A 49 9.88 3.38 -3.26
N PHE A 50 8.74 3.91 -3.73
CA PHE A 50 8.73 5.02 -4.67
C PHE A 50 9.01 6.35 -3.95
N THR A 51 9.65 7.29 -4.64
CA THR A 51 9.73 8.68 -4.18
C THR A 51 8.41 9.42 -4.46
N PRO A 52 8.09 10.53 -3.75
CA PRO A 52 6.87 11.29 -4.01
C PRO A 52 6.69 11.75 -5.47
N ALA A 53 7.79 12.08 -6.16
CA ALA A 53 7.77 12.43 -7.57
C ALA A 53 7.35 11.24 -8.45
N GLN A 54 7.94 10.06 -8.22
CA GLN A 54 7.58 8.85 -8.96
C GLN A 54 6.14 8.41 -8.66
N ILE A 55 5.65 8.59 -7.43
CA ILE A 55 4.26 8.29 -7.08
C ILE A 55 3.31 9.18 -7.87
N THR A 56 3.60 10.47 -7.96
CA THR A 56 2.77 11.42 -8.72
C THR A 56 2.65 11.01 -10.20
N GLU A 57 3.72 10.47 -10.78
CA GLU A 57 3.70 9.90 -12.13
C GLU A 57 2.94 8.58 -12.21
N ALA A 58 3.14 7.69 -11.23
CA ALA A 58 2.48 6.40 -11.14
C ALA A 58 0.96 6.53 -11.01
N VAL A 59 0.47 7.42 -10.14
CA VAL A 59 -0.98 7.66 -9.93
C VAL A 59 -1.64 8.11 -11.24
N LYS A 60 -0.98 8.99 -12.02
CA LYS A 60 -1.50 9.40 -13.34
C LYS A 60 -1.59 8.25 -14.33
N LEU A 61 -0.63 7.32 -14.29
CA LEU A 61 -0.62 6.14 -15.16
C LEU A 61 -1.68 5.10 -14.75
N ILE A 62 -1.91 4.95 -13.44
CA ILE A 62 -2.89 4.01 -12.88
C ILE A 62 -4.33 4.46 -13.16
N GLY A 63 -4.60 5.76 -13.09
CA GLY A 63 -5.94 6.32 -13.23
C GLY A 63 -6.84 5.94 -12.06
N GLU A 64 -8.16 5.94 -12.28
CA GLU A 64 -9.17 5.76 -11.22
C GLU A 64 -9.70 4.32 -11.10
N ASP A 65 -9.14 3.38 -11.87
CA ASP A 65 -9.60 1.98 -11.90
C ASP A 65 -9.14 1.15 -10.69
N PHE A 66 -8.17 1.65 -9.92
CA PHE A 66 -7.54 0.94 -8.80
C PHE A 66 -7.34 1.89 -7.62
N GLU A 67 -7.44 1.37 -6.39
CA GLU A 67 -6.90 2.09 -5.24
C GLU A 67 -5.37 2.10 -5.31
N THR A 68 -4.76 3.15 -4.78
CA THR A 68 -3.32 3.35 -4.74
C THR A 68 -2.83 3.49 -3.30
N GLU A 69 -1.69 2.87 -3.03
CA GLU A 69 -1.06 2.94 -1.71
C GLU A 69 0.43 3.20 -1.83
N ALA A 70 0.94 4.20 -1.12
CA ALA A 70 2.38 4.42 -0.98
C ALA A 70 2.93 3.62 0.22
N SER A 71 4.04 2.89 0.02
CA SER A 71 4.70 2.14 1.08
C SER A 71 6.22 2.19 0.95
N GLY A 72 6.93 1.97 2.06
CA GLY A 72 8.40 1.90 2.11
C GLY A 72 9.08 3.19 2.56
N GLY A 73 9.83 3.12 3.67
CA GLY A 73 10.64 4.24 4.19
C GLY A 73 9.85 5.45 4.71
N ILE A 74 8.52 5.33 4.86
CA ILE A 74 7.65 6.43 5.29
C ILE A 74 7.61 6.51 6.84
N ASN A 75 7.71 7.72 7.37
CA ASN A 75 7.72 8.08 8.79
C ASN A 75 6.95 9.39 9.03
N LEU A 76 6.88 9.86 10.28
CA LEU A 76 6.11 11.05 10.62
C LEU A 76 6.68 12.33 9.98
N GLU A 77 7.97 12.35 9.68
CA GLU A 77 8.65 13.50 9.11
C GLU A 77 8.34 13.68 7.61
N ASN A 78 8.12 12.58 6.87
CA ASN A 78 7.89 12.62 5.42
C ASN A 78 6.47 12.23 4.98
N ILE A 79 5.61 11.72 5.88
CA ILE A 79 4.26 11.25 5.54
C ILE A 79 3.42 12.28 4.77
N GLU A 80 3.56 13.57 5.09
CA GLU A 80 2.79 14.63 4.43
C GLU A 80 3.17 14.79 2.96
N GLU A 81 4.45 14.58 2.61
CA GLU A 81 4.91 14.63 1.22
C GLU A 81 4.28 13.50 0.39
N TYR A 82 4.21 12.30 0.97
CA TYR A 82 3.57 11.15 0.35
C TYR A 82 2.05 11.34 0.22
N ALA A 83 1.38 11.86 1.25
CA ALA A 83 -0.06 12.11 1.20
C ALA A 83 -0.47 13.12 0.12
N LYS A 84 0.40 14.10 -0.19
CA LYS A 84 0.15 15.12 -1.23
C LYS A 84 0.28 14.60 -2.68
N THR A 85 0.79 13.38 -2.87
CA THR A 85 1.01 12.81 -4.22
C THR A 85 -0.28 12.38 -4.92
N GLY A 86 -1.40 12.30 -4.19
CA GLY A 86 -2.70 11.86 -4.71
C GLY A 86 -2.96 10.37 -4.55
N VAL A 87 -2.17 9.66 -3.73
CA VAL A 87 -2.50 8.27 -3.34
C VAL A 87 -3.70 8.21 -2.40
N ASP A 88 -4.46 7.12 -2.47
CA ASP A 88 -5.60 6.89 -1.57
C ASP A 88 -5.15 6.53 -0.15
N TYR A 89 -4.03 5.80 -0.03
CA TYR A 89 -3.48 5.33 1.23
C TYR A 89 -1.97 5.56 1.34
N VAL A 90 -1.51 5.74 2.58
CA VAL A 90 -0.08 5.82 2.92
C VAL A 90 0.19 4.83 4.06
N SER A 91 1.06 3.85 3.81
CA SER A 91 1.46 2.85 4.79
C SER A 91 2.72 3.28 5.53
N VAL A 92 2.64 3.31 6.86
CA VAL A 92 3.72 3.79 7.75
C VAL A 92 4.15 2.68 8.70
N GLY A 93 5.15 1.90 8.31
CA GLY A 93 5.71 0.85 9.16
C GLY A 93 6.38 1.39 10.43
N ALA A 94 6.85 2.65 10.41
CA ALA A 94 7.51 3.28 11.55
C ALA A 94 6.62 3.41 12.79
N LEU A 95 5.29 3.44 12.64
CA LEU A 95 4.35 3.57 13.78
C LEU A 95 4.47 2.42 14.79
N ILE A 96 4.77 1.20 14.33
CA ILE A 96 4.85 0.02 15.19
C ILE A 96 6.29 -0.31 15.63
N HIS A 97 7.30 0.16 14.89
CA HIS A 97 8.71 -0.08 15.23
C HIS A 97 9.35 1.04 16.06
N GLN A 98 8.74 2.23 16.07
CA GLN A 98 9.24 3.40 16.82
C GLN A 98 8.26 3.87 17.89
N ALA A 99 7.34 3.01 18.33
CA ALA A 99 6.41 3.33 19.40
C ALA A 99 7.19 3.83 20.63
N LYS A 100 7.09 5.13 20.94
CA LYS A 100 7.60 5.68 22.19
C LYS A 100 6.89 4.97 23.32
N SER A 101 7.64 4.23 24.13
CA SER A 101 7.11 3.67 25.37
C SER A 101 6.58 4.83 26.22
N VAL A 102 5.29 4.77 26.57
CA VAL A 102 4.69 5.69 27.53
C VAL A 102 5.28 5.35 28.90
N ASP A 103 5.88 6.34 29.56
CA ASP A 103 6.43 6.16 30.91
C ASP A 103 5.27 6.01 31.90
N LEU A 104 5.11 4.80 32.44
CA LEU A 104 4.02 4.44 33.36
C LEU A 104 4.64 4.08 34.71
N SER A 105 4.24 4.78 35.77
CA SER A 105 4.63 4.45 37.13
C SER A 105 3.40 4.06 37.97
N LEU A 106 3.49 2.89 38.61
CA LEU A 106 2.48 2.41 39.56
C LEU A 106 2.87 2.86 40.98
N LYS A 107 2.05 3.70 41.59
CA LYS A 107 2.12 3.95 43.05
C LYS A 107 1.09 3.09 43.76
N ALA A 108 1.53 1.99 44.35
CA ALA A 108 0.72 1.20 45.27
C ALA A 108 0.80 1.81 46.68
N VAL A 109 -0.34 2.09 47.28
CA VAL A 109 -0.44 2.50 48.70
C VAL A 109 -1.00 1.30 49.45
N ILE A 110 -0.25 0.79 50.44
CA ILE A 110 -0.73 -0.25 51.34
C ILE A 110 -1.41 0.46 52.51
N SER A 111 -2.72 0.27 52.65
CA SER A 111 -3.54 0.73 53.79
C SER A 111 -3.63 -0.34 54.86
#